data_AF-A0A958R650-F1
#
_entry.id   AF-A0A958R650-F1
#
_cell.length_a   1.000
_cell.length_b   1.000
_cell.length_c   1.000
_cell.angle_alpha   90.00
_cell.angle_beta   90.00
_cell.angle_gamma   90.00
#
_symmetry.space_group_name_H-M   'P 1'
#
loop_
_entity.id
_entity.type
_entity.pdbx_description
1 polymer ?
#
loop_
_entity_poly.entity_id
_entity_poly.type
_entity_poly.pdbx_seq_one_letter_code
_entity_poly.pdbx_strand_id
1 'polypeptide(L)' 'MTKQLWKYKDIKIQGVSLAGIYSCYHLPDFHFSVDVGQGFDWILNDHLFLITHGHMDHASGIPYIIAQKNMRHHPKP' A
#
# COMPACT_ATOMS: atom_id res chain seq x y z
N MET A 1 0.82 -6.95 12.70
CA MET A 1 1.02 -7.90 11.58
C MET A 1 2.46 -7.83 11.14
N THR A 2 3.07 -8.97 10.83
CA THR A 2 4.47 -9.02 10.41
C THR A 2 4.52 -8.71 8.91
N LYS A 3 4.97 -7.51 8.55
CA LYS A 3 5.29 -7.17 7.15
C LYS A 3 6.43 -8.07 6.66
N GLN A 4 6.30 -8.64 5.48
CA GLN A 4 7.38 -9.45 4.89
C GLN A 4 8.20 -8.58 3.94
N LEU A 5 9.53 -8.63 4.09
CA LEU A 5 10.45 -7.97 3.17
C LEU A 5 11.04 -9.02 2.23
N TRP A 6 10.78 -8.85 0.94
CA TRP A 6 11.30 -9.67 -0.14
C TRP A 6 12.28 -8.82 -0.96
N LYS A 7 13.30 -9.47 -1.52
CA LYS A 7 14.26 -8.82 -2.43
C LYS A 7 14.41 -9.69 -3.67
N TYR A 8 14.16 -9.12 -4.84
CA TYR A 8 14.42 -9.74 -6.13
C TYR A 8 15.42 -8.87 -6.92
N LYS A 9 16.63 -9.39 -7.14
CA LYS A 9 17.78 -8.59 -7.59
C LYS A 9 17.94 -7.36 -6.68
N ASP A 10 17.89 -6.15 -7.21
CA ASP A 10 17.98 -4.91 -6.43
C ASP A 10 16.63 -4.31 -6.05
N ILE A 11 15.53 -4.99 -6.40
CA ILE A 11 14.17 -4.52 -6.10
C ILE A 11 13.75 -5.06 -4.74
N LYS A 12 13.46 -4.15 -3.80
CA LYS A 12 12.80 -4.49 -2.53
C LYS A 12 11.29 -4.47 -2.72
N ILE A 13 10.63 -5.46 -2.15
CA ILE A 13 9.17 -5.58 -2.12
C ILE A 13 8.78 -5.82 -0.68
N GLN A 14 8.00 -4.91 -0.12
CA GLN A 14 7.41 -5.07 1.19
C GLN A 14 5.93 -5.42 1.00
N GLY A 15 5.46 -6.54 1.53
CA GLY A 15 4.09 -6.96 1.27
C GLY A 15 3.43 -7.74 2.39
N VAL A 16 2.10 -7.72 2.35
CA VAL A 16 1.22 -8.56 3.17
C VAL A 16 0.03 -8.99 2.32
N SER A 17 -0.37 -10.25 2.47
CA SER A 17 -1.56 -10.77 1.80
C SER A 17 -2.21 -11.83 2.66
N LEU A 18 -3.53 -11.70 2.83
CA LEU A 18 -4.40 -12.69 3.43
C LEU A 18 -5.70 -12.68 2.63
N ALA A 19 -5.99 -13.79 1.96
CA ALA A 19 -7.11 -13.90 1.02
C ALA A 19 -8.44 -13.45 1.64
N GLY A 20 -9.14 -12.52 0.97
CA GLY A 20 -10.41 -11.98 1.42
C GLY A 20 -10.33 -10.99 2.59
N ILE A 21 -9.14 -10.69 3.09
CA ILE A 21 -8.93 -9.78 4.24
C ILE A 21 -8.12 -8.55 3.82
N TYR A 22 -6.92 -8.73 3.25
CA TYR A 22 -6.13 -7.64 2.68
C TYR A 22 -5.09 -8.14 1.66
N SER A 23 -4.78 -7.27 0.71
CA SER A 23 -3.63 -7.32 -0.20
C SER A 23 -2.98 -5.93 -0.19
N CYS A 24 -1.66 -5.88 -0.05
CA CYS A 24 -0.88 -4.66 -0.20
C CYS A 24 0.59 -4.98 -0.44
N TYR A 25 1.17 -4.44 -1.51
CA TYR A 25 2.56 -4.60 -1.89
C TYR A 25 3.18 -3.24 -2.18
N HIS A 26 4.22 -2.87 -1.46
CA HIS A 26 4.96 -1.62 -1.59
C HIS A 26 6.35 -1.87 -2.15
N LEU A 27 6.73 -1.03 -3.10
CA LEU A 27 8.05 -1.01 -3.70
C LEU A 27 8.75 0.28 -3.25
N PRO A 28 9.49 0.25 -2.12
CA PRO A 28 10.00 1.47 -1.47
C PRO A 28 10.93 2.28 -2.35
N ASP A 29 11.76 1.62 -3.15
CA ASP A 29 12.74 2.29 -4.01
C ASP A 29 12.05 3.04 -5.20
N PHE A 30 10.75 2.81 -5.42
CA PHE A 30 9.95 3.41 -6.50
C PHE A 30 8.78 4.26 -6.00
N HIS A 31 8.57 4.35 -4.68
CA HIS A 31 7.48 5.12 -4.06
C HIS A 31 6.08 4.80 -4.62
N PHE A 32 5.78 3.51 -4.86
CA PHE A 32 4.45 3.08 -5.23
C PHE A 32 4.01 1.81 -4.50
N SER A 33 2.69 1.65 -4.44
CA SER A 33 2.03 0.46 -3.91
C SER A 33 1.02 -0.13 -4.89
N VAL A 34 0.89 -1.45 -4.84
CA VAL A 34 -0.18 -2.22 -5.47
C VAL A 34 -1.12 -2.71 -4.39
N ASP A 35 -2.41 -2.42 -4.57
CA ASP A 35 -3.50 -2.59 -3.63
C ASP A 35 -3.34 -1.85 -2.30
N VAL A 36 -4.47 -1.51 -1.71
CA VAL A 36 -4.62 -0.75 -0.48
C VAL A 36 -5.72 -1.41 0.35
N GLY A 37 -5.56 -2.71 0.66
CA GLY A 37 -6.58 -3.47 1.40
C GLY A 37 -6.95 -2.82 2.72
N GLN A 38 -5.98 -2.63 3.63
CA GLN A 38 -6.21 -2.04 4.95
C GLN A 38 -5.75 -0.58 5.08
N GLY A 39 -4.92 -0.09 4.16
CA GLY A 39 -4.35 1.26 4.22
C GLY A 39 -3.24 1.36 5.26
N PHE A 40 -2.18 0.58 5.11
CA PHE A 40 -1.09 0.55 6.08
C PHE A 40 -0.32 1.88 6.16
N ASP A 41 0.34 2.15 7.28
CA ASP A 41 1.08 3.40 7.50
C ASP A 41 2.37 3.51 6.65
N TRP A 42 3.00 2.37 6.37
CA TRP A 42 4.25 2.29 5.59
C TRP A 42 4.10 2.62 4.11
N ILE A 43 2.87 2.75 3.58
CA ILE A 43 2.61 3.20 2.20
C ILE A 43 2.22 4.69 2.12
N LEU A 44 2.19 5.43 3.24
CA LEU A 44 1.75 6.84 3.24
C LEU A 44 2.67 7.78 2.45
N ASN A 45 3.93 7.38 2.29
CA ASN A 45 4.93 8.11 1.51
C ASN A 45 4.88 7.79 0.02
N ASP A 46 4.06 6.83 -0.42
CA ASP A 46 3.94 6.52 -1.84
C ASP A 46 3.24 7.62 -2.61
N HIS A 47 3.65 7.81 -3.85
CA HIS A 47 3.10 8.80 -4.78
C HIS A 47 2.10 8.17 -5.76
N LEU A 48 2.15 6.86 -5.93
CA LEU A 48 1.30 6.12 -6.86
C LEU A 48 0.69 4.90 -6.17
N PHE A 49 -0.62 4.75 -6.29
CA PHE A 49 -1.37 3.61 -5.77
C PHE A 49 -2.10 2.94 -6.93
N LEU A 50 -1.69 1.71 -7.24
CA LEU A 50 -2.26 0.90 -8.31
C LEU A 50 -3.25 -0.09 -7.68
N ILE A 51 -4.50 -0.08 -8.11
CA ILE A 51 -5.52 -0.99 -7.60
C ILE A 51 -5.77 -2.07 -8.63
N THR A 52 -5.61 -3.34 -8.25
CA THR A 52 -5.82 -4.46 -9.17
C THR A 52 -7.30 -4.60 -9.54
N HIS A 53 -8.19 -4.50 -8.54
CA HIS A 53 -9.64 -4.51 -8.69
C HIS A 53 -10.34 -4.00 -7.42
N GLY A 54 -11.65 -3.80 -7.49
CA GLY A 54 -12.43 -3.11 -6.45
C GLY A 54 -12.93 -3.98 -5.28
N HIS A 55 -12.41 -5.19 -5.08
CA HIS A 55 -12.79 -5.95 -3.88
C HIS A 55 -12.24 -5.29 -2.61
N MET A 56 -12.93 -5.51 -1.50
CA MET A 56 -12.67 -4.84 -0.23
C MET A 56 -11.23 -5.07 0.25
N ASP A 57 -10.74 -6.31 0.13
CA ASP A 57 -9.39 -6.70 0.49
C ASP A 57 -8.31 -6.06 -0.40
N HIS A 58 -8.67 -5.39 -1.49
CA HIS A 58 -7.75 -4.66 -2.37
C HIS A 58 -7.89 -3.13 -2.27
N ALA A 59 -9.05 -2.60 -1.88
CA ALA A 59 -9.34 -1.17 -2.02
C ALA A 59 -9.87 -0.48 -0.76
N SER A 60 -10.23 -1.21 0.31
CA SER A 60 -10.96 -0.63 1.43
C SER A 60 -10.16 0.38 2.27
N GLY A 61 -8.83 0.37 2.17
CA GLY A 61 -7.93 1.29 2.85
C GLY A 61 -7.71 2.63 2.14
N ILE A 62 -8.22 2.82 0.93
CA ILE A 62 -8.07 4.08 0.16
C ILE A 62 -8.52 5.31 0.96
N PRO A 63 -9.72 5.32 1.60
CA PRO A 63 -10.17 6.48 2.38
C PRO A 63 -9.22 6.82 3.53
N TYR A 64 -8.64 5.80 4.18
CA TYR A 64 -7.66 6.00 5.25
C TYR A 64 -6.38 6.66 4.73
N ILE A 65 -5.85 6.18 3.60
CA ILE A 65 -4.64 6.77 2.98
C ILE A 65 -4.87 8.23 2.61
N ILE A 66 -6.00 8.56 1.99
CA ILE A 66 -6.35 9.94 1.62
C ILE A 66 -6.45 10.81 2.88
N ALA A 67 -7.16 10.34 3.92
CA ALA A 67 -7.33 11.08 5.17
C ALA A 67 -5.99 11.33 5.88
N GLN A 68 -5.13 10.31 5.96
CA GLN A 68 -3.81 10.43 6.59
C GLN A 68 -2.87 11.35 5.80
N LYS A 69 -2.84 11.25 4.47
CA LYS A 69 -2.04 12.16 3.64
C LYS A 69 -2.49 13.62 3.81
N ASN A 70 -3.80 13.87 3.84
CA ASN A 70 -4.33 15.20 4.07
C ASN A 70 -3.94 15.75 5.45
N MET A 71 -4.07 14.92 6.50
CA MET A 71 -3.69 15.27 7.87
C MET A 71 -2.19 15.61 8.01
N ARG A 72 -1.33 14.95 7.23
CA ARG A 72 0.13 15.13 7.28
C ARG A 72 0.66 16.14 6.25
N HIS A 73 -0.22 16.80 5.51
CA HIS A 73 0.16 17.68 4.40
C HIS A 73 1.03 16.99 3.33
N HIS A 74 0.82 15.69 3.10
CA HIS A 74 1.46 14.95 2.02
C HIS A 74 0.76 15.21 0.67
N PRO A 75 1.46 15.00 -0.46
CA PRO A 75 0.83 14.94 -1.77
C PRO A 75 -0.32 13.92 -1.76
N LYS A 76 -1.47 14.35 -2.30
CA LYS A 76 -2.64 13.50 -2.47
C LYS A 76 -2.32 12.40 -3.50
N PRO A 77 -2.88 11.19 -3.34
CA PRO A 77 -2.75 10.11 -4.32
C PRO A 77 -3.24 10.52 -5.71
#